data_AF-A0A2N9WR96-F1
#
_entry.id   AF-A0A2N9WR96-F1
#
_cell.length_a   1.000
_cell.length_b   1.000
_cell.length_c   1.000
_cell.angle_alpha   90.00
_cell.angle_beta   90.00
_cell.angle_gamma   90.00
#
_symmetry.space_group_name_H-M   'P 1'
#
loop_
_entity.id
_entity.type
_entity.pdbx_description
1 polymer ?
#
loop_
_entity_poly.entity_id
_entity_poly.type
_entity_poly.pdbx_seq_one_letter_code
_entity_poly.pdbx_strand_id
1 'polypeptide(L)'
;MYRILCDEDFRIPVAHKKADFTDNNAKKLFKESCYVFKAFKLATEKLIQFGDTVYLLPWKGDKIVNTLFTLLLREKLSVDINAGIITIADTSIEQVKAVLQQLV
;
A
#
# COMPACT_ATOMS: atom_id res chain seq x y z
N MET A 1 -7.75 1.45 4.70
CA MET A 1 -6.59 2.34 4.85
C MET A 1 -6.52 3.40 3.75
N TYR A 2 -6.54 3.06 2.46
CA TYR A 2 -6.41 4.05 1.37
C TYR A 2 -7.31 5.29 1.48
N ARG A 3 -8.64 5.11 1.54
CA ARG A 3 -9.58 6.24 1.62
C ARG A 3 -9.37 7.13 2.84
N ILE A 4 -9.13 6.54 4.02
CA ILE A 4 -8.90 7.34 5.24
C ILE A 4 -7.61 8.16 5.16
N LEU A 5 -6.58 7.68 4.45
CA LEU A 5 -5.35 8.45 4.21
C LEU A 5 -5.52 9.51 3.12
N CYS A 6 -6.30 9.23 2.07
CA CYS A 6 -6.65 10.22 1.05
C CYS A 6 -7.49 11.37 1.61
N ASP A 7 -8.49 11.03 2.45
CA ASP A 7 -9.42 11.98 3.04
C ASP A 7 -8.87 12.62 4.32
N GLU A 8 -7.76 12.09 4.84
CA GLU A 8 -7.16 12.43 6.14
C GLU A 8 -8.17 12.37 7.30
N ASP A 9 -9.14 11.47 7.19
CA ASP A 9 -10.25 11.35 8.13
C ASP A 9 -10.45 9.89 8.54
N PHE A 10 -9.97 9.56 9.73
CA PHE A 10 -10.13 8.24 10.34
C PHE A 10 -11.45 8.08 11.09
N ARG A 11 -12.25 9.16 11.23
CA ARG A 11 -13.47 9.13 12.04
C ARG A 11 -14.56 8.29 11.37
N ILE A 12 -15.28 7.53 12.17
CA ILE A 12 -16.27 6.56 11.68
C ILE A 12 -17.64 7.25 11.56
N PRO A 13 -18.36 7.13 10.44
CA PRO A 13 -19.74 7.61 10.34
C PRO A 13 -20.67 6.93 11.35
N VAL A 14 -21.39 7.72 12.13
CA VAL A 14 -22.39 7.27 13.12
C VAL A 14 -23.62 8.19 13.00
N ALA A 15 -24.72 7.64 12.47
CA ALA A 15 -25.91 8.39 12.11
C ALA A 15 -25.58 9.61 11.23
N HIS A 16 -25.85 10.83 11.72
CA HIS A 16 -25.65 12.09 10.98
C HIS A 16 -24.31 12.79 11.31
N LYS A 17 -23.39 12.12 12.02
CA LYS A 17 -22.08 12.68 12.40
C LYS A 17 -20.96 11.66 12.19
N LYS A 18 -19.71 12.08 12.40
CA LYS A 18 -18.56 11.18 12.51
C LYS A 18 -18.06 11.13 13.95
N ALA A 19 -17.75 9.94 14.45
CA ALA A 19 -17.24 9.71 15.79
C ALA A 19 -15.73 9.42 15.78
N ASP A 20 -15.04 9.92 16.80
CA ASP A 20 -13.61 9.71 17.04
C ASP A 20 -13.45 8.78 18.25
N PHE A 21 -12.81 7.63 18.03
CA PHE A 21 -12.55 6.60 19.05
C PHE A 21 -11.05 6.49 19.40
N THR A 22 -10.24 7.46 18.98
CA THR A 22 -8.78 7.42 19.09
C THR A 22 -8.27 8.22 20.28
N ASP A 23 -7.19 7.73 20.89
CA ASP A 23 -6.42 8.50 21.87
C ASP A 23 -5.45 9.48 21.18
N ASN A 24 -4.71 10.24 21.99
CA ASN A 24 -3.74 11.21 21.47
C ASN A 24 -2.57 10.56 20.73
N ASN A 25 -2.20 9.32 21.04
CA ASN A 25 -1.11 8.62 20.39
C ASN A 25 -1.53 8.15 18.99
N ALA A 26 -2.70 7.54 18.87
CA ALA A 26 -3.29 7.15 17.60
C ALA A 26 -3.46 8.35 16.66
N LYS A 27 -3.87 9.52 17.18
CA LYS A 27 -3.96 10.76 16.39
C LYS A 27 -2.61 11.21 15.84
N LYS A 28 -1.56 11.16 16.66
CA LYS A 28 -0.19 11.53 16.25
C LYS A 28 0.32 10.59 15.16
N LEU A 29 0.21 9.27 15.38
CA LEU A 29 0.64 8.25 14.40
C LEU A 29 -0.14 8.34 13.09
N PHE A 30 -1.45 8.61 13.16
CA PHE A 30 -2.26 8.82 11.95
C PHE A 30 -1.80 10.05 11.17
N LYS A 31 -1.51 11.16 11.87
CA LYS A 31 -1.01 12.39 11.22
C LYS A 31 0.34 12.16 10.54
N GLU A 32 1.24 11.43 11.19
CA GLU A 32 2.51 11.01 10.59
C GLU A 32 2.29 10.12 9.36
N SER A 33 1.36 9.16 9.44
CA SER A 33 0.99 8.30 8.32
C SER A 33 0.48 9.10 7.12
N CYS A 34 -0.37 10.11 7.36
CA CYS A 34 -0.87 11.02 6.31
C CYS A 34 0.26 11.85 5.68
N TYR A 35 1.19 12.34 6.50
CA TYR A 35 2.37 13.07 6.02
C TYR A 35 3.23 12.18 5.09
N VAL A 36 3.58 10.97 5.54
CA VAL A 36 4.37 10.02 4.74
C VAL A 36 3.62 9.62 3.47
N PHE A 37 2.32 9.30 3.56
CA PHE A 37 1.50 8.92 2.41
C PHE A 37 1.53 9.98 1.30
N LYS A 38 1.47 11.26 1.67
CA LYS A 38 1.58 12.38 0.72
C LYS A 38 3.00 12.61 0.23
N ALA A 39 3.99 12.58 1.12
CA ALA A 39 5.40 12.81 0.78
C ALA A 39 5.88 11.84 -0.31
N PHE A 40 5.48 10.57 -0.22
CA PHE A 40 5.79 9.53 -1.21
C PHE A 40 4.76 9.42 -2.35
N LYS A 41 3.74 10.30 -2.39
CA LYS A 41 2.69 10.31 -3.42
C LYS A 41 1.97 8.96 -3.58
N LEU A 42 1.76 8.25 -2.47
CA LEU A 42 1.22 6.88 -2.47
C LEU A 42 -0.23 6.76 -2.93
N ALA A 43 -0.91 7.89 -3.10
CA ALA A 43 -2.23 7.95 -3.75
C ALA A 43 -2.18 7.52 -5.22
N THR A 44 -1.07 7.82 -5.91
CA THR A 44 -0.87 7.60 -7.34
C THR A 44 0.28 6.64 -7.63
N GLU A 45 1.36 6.73 -6.86
CA GLU A 45 2.52 5.83 -6.97
C GLU A 45 2.25 4.53 -6.23
N LYS A 46 2.25 3.42 -6.98
CA LYS A 46 2.00 2.07 -6.44
C LYS A 46 3.27 1.24 -6.32
N LEU A 47 4.37 1.71 -6.89
CA LEU A 47 5.68 1.05 -6.86
C LEU A 47 6.68 2.03 -6.27
N ILE A 48 7.38 1.61 -5.23
CA ILE A 48 8.44 2.39 -4.59
C ILE A 48 9.71 1.55 -4.57
N GLN A 49 10.84 2.14 -4.94
CA GLN A 49 12.14 1.53 -4.81
C GLN A 49 12.74 1.98 -3.47
N PHE A 50 13.19 1.03 -2.65
CA PHE A 50 14.01 1.32 -1.50
C PHE A 50 15.17 0.32 -1.45
N GLY A 51 16.37 0.80 -1.78
CA GLY A 51 17.52 -0.08 -2.02
C GLY A 51 17.26 -1.01 -3.21
N ASP A 52 17.49 -2.30 -3.00
CA ASP A 52 17.25 -3.39 -3.94
C ASP A 52 15.82 -3.96 -3.89
N THR A 53 14.96 -3.41 -3.03
CA THR A 53 13.60 -3.91 -2.82
C THR A 53 12.57 -2.97 -3.43
N VAL A 54 11.65 -3.54 -4.20
CA VAL A 54 10.47 -2.86 -4.72
C VAL A 54 9.27 -3.16 -3.84
N TYR A 55 8.60 -2.11 -3.39
CA TYR A 55 7.35 -2.17 -2.65
C TYR A 55 6.20 -1.92 -3.61
N LEU A 56 5.33 -2.91 -3.78
CA LEU A 56 4.07 -2.80 -4.49
C LEU A 56 2.95 -2.58 -3.49
N LEU A 57 2.25 -1.44 -3.62
CA LEU A 57 1.13 -1.02 -2.79
C LEU A 57 -0.16 -1.00 -3.63
N PRO A 58 -0.88 -2.13 -3.75
CA PRO A 58 -2.08 -2.18 -4.60
C PRO A 58 -3.21 -1.28 -4.09
N TRP A 59 -3.25 -1.04 -2.77
CA TRP A 59 -4.38 -0.40 -2.08
C TRP A 59 -5.72 -1.08 -2.38
N LYS A 60 -5.68 -2.41 -2.49
CA LYS A 60 -6.83 -3.29 -2.74
C LYS A 60 -6.97 -4.30 -1.61
N GLY A 61 -8.12 -4.97 -1.56
CA GLY A 61 -8.36 -6.04 -0.60
C GLY A 61 -7.57 -7.30 -0.93
N ASP A 62 -7.53 -8.20 0.06
CA ASP A 62 -6.66 -9.39 0.08
C ASP A 62 -6.79 -10.28 -1.15
N LYS A 63 -8.00 -10.42 -1.72
CA LYS A 63 -8.21 -11.20 -2.95
C LYS A 63 -7.28 -10.74 -4.07
N ILE A 64 -7.19 -9.42 -4.30
CA ILE A 64 -6.34 -8.86 -5.36
C ILE A 64 -4.86 -8.96 -4.97
N VAL A 65 -4.53 -8.65 -3.71
CA VAL A 65 -3.15 -8.73 -3.21
C VAL A 65 -2.60 -10.15 -3.35
N ASN A 66 -3.35 -11.15 -2.90
CA ASN A 66 -2.95 -12.56 -2.97
C ASN A 66 -2.86 -13.05 -4.42
N THR A 67 -3.76 -12.62 -5.31
CA THR A 67 -3.64 -12.94 -6.73
C THR A 67 -2.36 -12.36 -7.33
N LEU A 68 -2.07 -11.07 -7.09
CA LEU A 68 -0.84 -10.44 -7.58
C LEU A 68 0.40 -11.15 -7.04
N PHE A 69 0.41 -11.48 -5.75
CA PHE A 69 1.49 -12.22 -5.13
C PHE A 69 1.73 -13.58 -5.79
N THR A 70 0.67 -14.38 -5.99
CA THR A 70 0.80 -15.69 -6.67
C THR A 70 1.30 -15.53 -8.11
N LEU A 71 0.86 -14.51 -8.84
CA LEU A 71 1.32 -14.25 -10.19
C LEU A 71 2.80 -13.84 -10.21
N LEU A 72 3.24 -12.95 -9.33
CA LEU A 72 4.64 -12.53 -9.25
C LEU A 72 5.55 -13.67 -8.79
N LEU A 73 5.08 -14.51 -7.86
CA LEU A 73 5.81 -15.70 -7.41
C LEU A 73 6.03 -16.69 -8.56
N ARG A 74 5.06 -16.83 -9.47
CA ARG A 74 5.18 -17.68 -10.66
C ARG A 74 6.29 -17.23 -11.60
N GLU A 75 6.54 -15.92 -11.68
CA GLU A 75 7.60 -15.32 -12.50
C GLU A 75 9.00 -15.40 -11.85
N LYS A 76 9.15 -16.25 -10.81
CA LYS A 76 10.42 -16.52 -10.09
C LYS A 76 11.03 -15.29 -9.41
N LEU A 77 10.21 -14.28 -9.10
CA LEU A 77 10.63 -13.14 -8.29
C LEU A 77 10.66 -13.52 -6.80
N SER A 78 11.58 -12.93 -6.04
CA SER A 78 11.65 -13.08 -4.57
C SER A 78 10.61 -12.17 -3.92
N VAL A 79 9.42 -12.73 -3.65
CA VAL A 79 8.26 -11.95 -3.17
C VAL A 79 7.83 -12.33 -1.76
N ASP A 80 7.35 -11.34 -1.00
CA ASP A 80 6.70 -11.50 0.31
C ASP A 80 5.50 -10.56 0.44
N ILE A 81 4.61 -10.81 1.40
CA ILE A 81 3.48 -9.94 1.76
C ILE A 81 3.56 -9.54 3.24
N ASN A 82 3.52 -8.23 3.49
CA ASN A 82 3.35 -7.70 4.84
C ASN A 82 2.27 -6.61 4.86
N ALA A 83 1.26 -6.75 5.73
CA ALA A 83 0.18 -5.78 5.90
C ALA A 83 -0.52 -5.32 4.60
N GLY A 84 -0.62 -6.21 3.61
CA GLY A 84 -1.22 -5.92 2.30
C GLY A 84 -0.30 -5.21 1.28
N ILE A 85 0.99 -5.05 1.63
CA ILE A 85 2.05 -4.56 0.75
C ILE A 85 2.85 -5.78 0.27
N ILE A 86 3.12 -5.85 -1.03
CA ILE A 86 3.97 -6.89 -1.61
C ILE A 86 5.39 -6.31 -1.70
N THR A 87 6.36 -7.01 -1.13
CA THR A 87 7.78 -6.66 -1.28
C THR A 87 8.44 -7.61 -2.24
N ILE A 88 9.28 -7.07 -3.13
CA ILE A 88 9.98 -7.83 -4.16
C ILE A 88 11.46 -7.50 -4.02
N ALA A 89 12.26 -8.44 -3.55
CA ALA A 89 13.69 -8.24 -3.34
C ALA A 89 14.49 -8.42 -4.65
N ASP A 90 15.74 -7.94 -4.65
CA ASP A 90 16.71 -8.10 -5.73
C ASP A 90 16.20 -7.65 -7.11
N THR A 91 15.40 -6.58 -7.16
CA THR A 91 14.75 -6.13 -8.40
C THR A 91 14.63 -4.60 -8.52
N SER A 92 14.19 -4.14 -9.68
CA SER A 92 13.91 -2.74 -9.96
C SER A 92 12.44 -2.51 -10.33
N ILE A 93 11.97 -1.28 -10.15
CA ILE A 93 10.63 -0.87 -10.57
C ILE A 93 10.35 -1.21 -12.04
N GLU A 94 11.34 -1.04 -12.92
CA GLU A 94 11.22 -1.30 -14.36
C GLU A 94 10.97 -2.78 -14.65
N GLN A 95 11.70 -3.67 -13.97
CA GLN A 95 11.51 -5.12 -14.09
C GLN A 95 10.12 -5.53 -13.60
N VAL A 96 9.71 -5.02 -12.44
CA VAL A 96 8.37 -5.29 -11.89
C VAL A 96 7.29 -4.77 -12.83
N LYS A 97 7.45 -3.58 -13.42
CA LYS A 97 6.51 -3.05 -14.43
C LYS A 97 6.43 -3.94 -15.65
N ALA A 98 7.56 -4.40 -16.17
CA ALA A 98 7.60 -5.30 -17.33
C ALA A 98 6.86 -6.61 -17.05
N VAL A 99 7.07 -7.20 -15.87
CA VAL A 99 6.33 -8.40 -15.44
C VAL A 99 4.84 -8.12 -15.34
N LEU A 100 4.43 -7.05 -14.65
CA LEU A 100 3.02 -6.71 -14.48
C LEU A 100 2.30 -6.45 -15.82
N GLN A 101 3.00 -5.90 -16.82
CA GLN A 101 2.45 -5.68 -18.16
C GLN A 101 2.22 -6.98 -18.94
N GLN A 102 2.92 -8.07 -18.61
CA GLN A 102 2.73 -9.38 -19.24
C GLN A 102 1.59 -10.20 -18.61
N LEU A 103 1.08 -9.76 -17.46
CA LEU A 103 -0.03 -10.41 -16.75
C LEU A 103 -1.42 -9.95 -17.23
N VAL A 104 -1.47 -8.93 -18.10
CA VAL A 104 -2.68 -8.35 -18.72
C VAL A 104 -2.76 -8.79 -20.17
#